data_AF-A0A2E3U6B0-F1
#
_entry.id   AF-A0A2E3U6B0-F1
#
_cell.length_a   1.000
_cell.length_b   1.000
_cell.length_c   1.000
_cell.angle_alpha   90.00
_cell.angle_beta   90.00
_cell.angle_gamma   90.00
#
_symmetry.space_group_name_H-M   'P 1'
#
loop_
_entity.id
_entity.type
_entity.pdbx_description
1 polymer ?
#
loop_
_entity_poly.entity_id
_entity_poly.type
_entity_poly.pdbx_seq_one_letter_code
_entity_poly.pdbx_strand_id
1 'polypeptide(L)'
;MAWAVRGQVIWRDRQVCGQFRQYTGLTALSGRNPEGVLKYPQHTSTGEHLTIMTADTKPTPEHRRNVVVAYIILAIGALGMLLAGWRYWPSQPPPDFANYDDIDARKEAFFGYFLPLVEMRNEEILKLRAELLRLRDNMDDLSGRQQRRVAQLAEDYDIEAFAINEPGDWDTLLRRVDVVPPSLALAQAANESGWGLSRFALEGNNYFGHWCYVEGCGLVPDSRPAGARHEVAAFDSPAQSVQRYIRNLNSHEAYRDLRVKRSELRENDELITGLELVEGLAQYSQRGQAYIRELRSMIRFNELDVLDESPAADVLPLGTHTSQ
;
A
#
# COMPACT_ATOMS: atom_id res chain seq x y z
N MET A 1 16.17 17.57 -15.90
CA MET A 1 16.00 17.45 -17.36
C MET A 1 14.62 16.87 -17.62
N ALA A 2 13.63 17.74 -17.86
CA ALA A 2 12.27 17.34 -18.22
C ALA A 2 12.18 17.29 -19.75
N TRP A 3 11.90 16.11 -20.32
CA TRP A 3 11.66 15.99 -21.76
C TRP A 3 10.49 15.03 -22.01
N ALA A 4 9.34 15.64 -22.29
CA ALA A 4 8.20 15.01 -22.93
C ALA A 4 8.55 14.66 -24.38
N VAL A 5 8.36 13.40 -24.77
CA VAL A 5 8.40 12.96 -26.18
C VAL A 5 7.11 12.24 -26.52
N ARG A 6 6.38 12.85 -27.46
CA ARG A 6 5.21 12.43 -28.24
C ARG A 6 4.78 10.95 -28.16
N GLY A 7 3.50 10.75 -27.88
CA GLY A 7 2.72 9.56 -28.24
C GLY A 7 1.23 9.87 -28.31
N GLN A 8 0.63 9.71 -29.49
CA GLN A 8 -0.74 10.04 -29.85
C GLN A 8 -1.72 8.91 -29.48
N VAL A 9 -2.94 9.33 -29.08
CA VAL A 9 -4.28 8.71 -29.27
C VAL A 9 -4.50 7.31 -28.72
N ILE A 10 -5.56 7.12 -27.91
CA ILE A 10 -6.53 6.01 -28.03
C ILE A 10 -7.76 6.28 -27.12
N TRP A 11 -8.93 6.31 -27.79
CA TRP A 11 -10.36 6.32 -27.39
C TRP A 11 -11.10 7.55 -26.82
N ARG A 12 -12.32 7.70 -27.35
CA ARG A 12 -13.34 8.75 -27.25
C ARG A 12 -14.67 8.06 -26.90
N ASP A 13 -15.55 8.84 -26.27
CA ASP A 13 -17.02 8.74 -26.18
C ASP A 13 -17.73 7.79 -25.20
N ARG A 14 -18.48 8.47 -24.32
CA ARG A 14 -19.88 8.30 -23.86
C ARG A 14 -20.14 7.87 -22.41
N GLN A 15 -20.92 8.74 -21.77
CA GLN A 15 -21.55 8.70 -20.46
C GLN A 15 -22.83 7.86 -20.46
N VAL A 16 -23.12 7.16 -19.36
CA VAL A 16 -24.46 7.01 -18.73
C VAL A 16 -24.26 6.73 -17.22
N CYS A 17 -25.17 7.28 -16.39
CA CYS A 17 -25.22 7.22 -14.92
C CYS A 17 -25.92 5.96 -14.37
N GLY A 18 -25.60 5.59 -13.12
CA GLY A 18 -26.44 4.69 -12.30
C GLY A 18 -25.95 4.56 -10.84
N GLN A 19 -26.81 4.93 -9.89
CA GLN A 19 -26.59 5.00 -8.43
C GLN A 19 -26.25 3.65 -7.76
N PHE A 20 -25.32 3.66 -6.80
CA PHE A 20 -25.04 2.51 -5.92
C PHE A 20 -25.66 2.66 -4.54
N ARG A 21 -26.33 1.60 -4.07
CA ARG A 21 -26.99 1.51 -2.76
C ARG A 21 -26.18 0.56 -1.87
N GLN A 22 -25.72 1.05 -0.72
CA GLN A 22 -24.99 0.27 0.29
C GLN A 22 -25.89 -0.79 0.95
N TYR A 23 -25.37 -2.00 1.16
CA TYR A 23 -25.92 -2.96 2.12
C TYR A 23 -24.80 -3.50 3.02
N THR A 24 -24.86 -3.13 4.29
CA THR A 24 -24.15 -3.77 5.40
C THR A 24 -25.01 -4.90 5.97
N GLY A 25 -24.37 -5.98 6.38
CA GLY A 25 -24.97 -6.92 7.32
C GLY A 25 -24.42 -8.33 7.21
N LEU A 26 -23.67 -8.76 8.22
CA LEU A 26 -23.71 -10.14 8.68
C LEU A 26 -23.30 -10.23 10.15
N THR A 27 -24.30 -10.62 10.94
CA THR A 27 -24.27 -10.83 12.39
C THR A 27 -23.74 -12.23 12.71
N ALA A 28 -23.05 -12.32 13.84
CA ALA A 28 -22.49 -13.51 14.46
C ALA A 28 -23.53 -14.62 14.75
N LEU A 29 -23.07 -15.88 14.71
CA LEU A 29 -23.71 -16.98 15.44
C LEU A 29 -22.65 -17.83 16.15
N SER A 30 -22.73 -17.81 17.49
CA SER A 30 -22.01 -18.71 18.40
C SER A 30 -22.71 -20.06 18.47
N GLY A 31 -21.95 -21.15 18.55
CA GLY A 31 -22.46 -22.49 18.87
C GLY A 31 -21.51 -23.24 19.80
N ARG A 32 -21.89 -23.35 21.07
CA ARG A 32 -21.33 -24.27 22.08
C ARG A 32 -21.83 -25.69 21.81
N ASN A 33 -21.01 -26.74 22.05
CA ASN A 33 -21.29 -27.88 22.94
C ASN A 33 -20.08 -28.87 23.01
N PRO A 34 -20.05 -29.92 23.87
CA PRO A 34 -19.31 -29.90 25.13
C PRO A 34 -18.31 -31.06 25.30
N GLU A 35 -17.62 -31.00 26.44
CA GLU A 35 -16.62 -31.94 26.93
C GLU A 35 -17.15 -33.37 27.15
N GLY A 36 -16.47 -34.35 26.55
CA GLY A 36 -16.63 -35.78 26.80
C GLY A 36 -15.47 -36.31 27.64
N VAL A 37 -15.73 -36.56 28.93
CA VAL A 37 -14.79 -37.11 29.91
C VAL A 37 -14.61 -38.62 29.68
N LEU A 38 -13.40 -39.06 29.35
CA LEU A 38 -13.03 -40.48 29.29
C LEU A 38 -12.51 -40.95 30.66
N LYS A 39 -13.18 -41.94 31.24
CA LYS A 39 -12.77 -42.66 32.47
C LYS A 39 -11.70 -43.71 32.14
N TYR A 40 -10.62 -43.73 32.91
CA TYR A 40 -9.62 -44.82 32.90
C TYR A 40 -9.94 -45.87 33.97
N PRO A 41 -9.69 -47.16 33.72
CA PRO A 41 -9.91 -48.22 34.71
C PRO A 41 -8.73 -48.33 35.70
N GLN A 42 -9.10 -48.63 36.95
CA GLN A 42 -8.21 -48.92 38.06
C GLN A 42 -7.60 -50.32 37.88
N HIS A 43 -6.28 -50.42 37.81
CA HIS A 43 -5.56 -51.68 37.99
C HIS A 43 -4.70 -51.60 39.25
N THR A 44 -5.09 -52.38 40.26
CA THR A 44 -4.27 -52.74 41.41
C THR A 44 -3.30 -53.85 41.00
N SER A 45 -1.99 -53.66 41.20
CA SER A 45 -1.00 -54.72 41.16
C SER A 45 0.14 -54.40 42.13
N THR A 46 0.15 -55.19 43.20
CA THR A 46 1.26 -55.67 44.04
C THR A 46 2.67 -55.19 43.71
N GLY A 47 3.34 -54.70 44.74
CA GLY A 47 4.70 -54.20 44.71
C GLY A 47 5.77 -55.27 44.39
N GLU A 48 6.62 -54.91 43.45
CA GLU A 48 8.02 -55.31 43.40
C GLU A 48 8.86 -54.04 43.56
N HIS A 49 9.82 -54.08 44.48
CA HIS A 49 10.80 -53.03 44.72
C HIS A 49 11.71 -52.89 43.48
N LEU A 50 11.30 -52.09 42.50
CA LEU A 50 12.17 -51.61 41.44
C LEU A 50 12.88 -50.35 41.94
N THR A 51 14.11 -50.50 42.44
CA THR A 51 15.01 -49.37 42.66
C THR A 51 15.34 -48.77 41.30
N ILE A 52 14.52 -47.81 40.86
CA ILE A 52 14.88 -46.91 39.78
C ILE A 52 16.01 -46.06 40.33
N MET A 53 17.26 -46.42 40.00
CA MET A 53 18.36 -45.46 40.02
C MET A 53 17.97 -44.37 39.02
N THR A 54 17.26 -43.34 39.48
CA THR A 54 17.20 -42.08 38.78
C THR A 54 18.61 -41.53 38.82
N ALA A 55 19.39 -41.81 37.78
CA ALA A 55 20.56 -41.01 37.50
C ALA A 55 20.02 -39.59 37.29
N ASP A 56 20.10 -38.75 38.33
CA ASP A 56 19.88 -37.31 38.25
C ASP A 56 21.08 -36.72 37.50
N THR A 57 21.25 -37.12 36.24
CA THR A 57 22.19 -36.48 35.33
C THR A 57 21.54 -35.18 34.92
N LYS A 58 21.63 -34.18 35.79
CA LYS A 58 21.30 -32.81 35.42
C LYS A 58 22.05 -32.49 34.14
N PRO A 59 21.35 -32.10 33.06
CA PRO A 59 21.98 -31.85 31.78
C PRO A 59 23.08 -30.81 31.98
N THR A 60 24.27 -31.12 31.45
CA THR A 60 25.46 -30.28 31.62
C THR A 60 25.17 -28.86 31.11
N PRO A 61 25.84 -27.83 31.66
CA PRO A 61 25.65 -26.45 31.21
C PRO A 61 25.85 -26.29 29.70
N GLU A 62 26.74 -27.08 29.11
CA GLU A 62 26.97 -27.14 27.67
C GLU A 62 25.80 -27.73 26.89
N HIS A 63 25.21 -28.84 27.35
CA HIS A 63 24.03 -29.42 26.71
C HIS A 63 22.84 -28.46 26.75
N ARG A 64 22.61 -27.78 27.89
CA ARG A 64 21.56 -26.75 28.02
C ARG A 64 21.78 -25.60 27.05
N ARG A 65 23.02 -25.12 26.92
CA ARG A 65 23.38 -24.05 25.98
C ARG A 65 23.12 -24.46 24.53
N ASN A 66 23.50 -25.67 24.14
CA ASN A 66 23.33 -26.15 22.77
C ASN A 66 21.85 -26.33 22.41
N VAL A 67 21.03 -26.80 23.36
CA VAL A 67 19.57 -26.91 23.18
C VAL A 67 18.95 -25.52 23.02
N VAL A 68 19.32 -24.54 23.85
CA VAL A 68 18.84 -23.16 23.73
C VAL A 68 19.23 -22.54 22.38
N VAL A 69 20.47 -22.75 21.92
CA VAL A 69 20.94 -22.26 20.60
C VAL A 69 20.13 -22.88 19.46
N ALA A 70 19.85 -24.18 19.52
CA ALA A 70 19.05 -24.87 18.51
C ALA A 70 17.61 -24.31 18.43
N TYR A 71 16.97 -24.06 19.57
CA TYR A 71 15.64 -23.43 19.60
C TYR A 71 15.66 -21.99 19.07
N ILE A 72 16.71 -21.21 19.34
CA ILE A 72 16.86 -19.86 18.80
C ILE A 72 16.98 -19.90 17.27
N ILE A 73 17.79 -20.81 16.72
CA ILE A 73 17.96 -20.95 15.27
C ILE A 73 16.63 -21.36 14.61
N LEU A 74 15.91 -22.32 15.19
CA LEU A 74 14.60 -22.75 14.69
C LEU A 74 13.56 -21.62 14.77
N ALA A 75 13.55 -20.84 15.84
CA ALA A 75 12.65 -19.68 16.00
C ALA A 75 12.98 -18.58 14.99
N ILE A 76 14.25 -18.29 14.72
CA ILE A 76 14.68 -17.33 13.71
C ILE A 76 14.31 -17.83 12.31
N GLY A 77 14.48 -19.13 12.01
CA GLY A 77 14.08 -19.73 10.74
C GLY A 77 12.56 -19.67 10.52
N ALA A 78 11.78 -19.99 11.54
CA ALA A 78 10.32 -19.89 11.50
C ALA A 78 9.84 -18.44 11.36
N LEU A 79 10.46 -17.50 12.08
CA LEU A 79 10.18 -16.07 11.94
C LEU A 79 10.58 -15.56 10.56
N GLY A 80 11.70 -16.01 10.00
CA GLY A 80 12.12 -15.71 8.64
C GLY A 80 11.14 -16.22 7.59
N MET A 81 10.59 -17.44 7.77
CA MET A 81 9.53 -17.98 6.89
C MET A 81 8.20 -17.27 7.07
N LEU A 82 7.84 -16.82 8.28
CA LEU A 82 6.64 -16.03 8.52
C LEU A 82 6.77 -14.62 7.93
N LEU A 83 7.93 -13.97 8.06
CA LEU A 83 8.21 -12.66 7.47
C LEU A 83 8.29 -12.74 5.94
N ALA A 84 8.89 -13.81 5.39
CA ALA A 84 8.87 -14.07 3.96
C ALA A 84 7.45 -14.41 3.47
N GLY A 85 6.68 -15.22 4.21
CA GLY A 85 5.29 -15.53 3.90
C GLY A 85 4.38 -14.31 3.97
N TRP A 86 4.65 -13.36 4.86
CA TRP A 86 3.94 -12.08 4.92
C TRP A 86 4.32 -11.14 3.78
N ARG A 87 5.59 -11.16 3.37
CA ARG A 87 6.08 -10.51 2.13
C ARG A 87 5.39 -11.08 0.89
N TYR A 88 5.03 -12.38 0.92
CA TYR A 88 4.34 -13.13 -0.11
C TYR A 88 2.85 -13.37 0.21
N TRP A 89 2.16 -12.43 0.87
CA TRP A 89 0.70 -12.51 0.91
C TRP A 89 0.18 -12.32 -0.51
N PRO A 90 -0.38 -13.35 -1.17
CA PRO A 90 -0.87 -13.18 -2.51
C PRO A 90 -2.04 -12.21 -2.45
N SER A 91 -1.87 -11.02 -3.02
CA SER A 91 -3.04 -10.23 -3.40
C SER A 91 -3.84 -11.10 -4.35
N GLN A 92 -5.15 -11.24 -4.06
CA GLN A 92 -6.05 -11.96 -4.94
C GLN A 92 -5.86 -11.39 -6.36
N PRO A 93 -5.82 -12.21 -7.42
CA PRO A 93 -5.73 -11.69 -8.76
C PRO A 93 -6.90 -10.72 -9.03
N PRO A 94 -6.70 -9.69 -9.88
CA PRO A 94 -7.78 -8.80 -10.25
C PRO A 94 -8.90 -9.60 -10.94
N PRO A 95 -10.17 -9.17 -10.82
CA PRO A 95 -11.24 -9.69 -11.66
C PRO A 95 -10.86 -9.59 -13.14
N ASP A 96 -11.32 -10.54 -13.95
CA ASP A 96 -11.20 -10.41 -15.39
C ASP A 96 -12.17 -9.32 -15.88
N PHE A 97 -11.69 -8.08 -15.92
CA PHE A 97 -12.48 -6.91 -16.30
C PHE A 97 -13.00 -7.00 -17.74
N ALA A 98 -12.40 -7.83 -18.61
CA ALA A 98 -12.85 -8.02 -19.98
C ALA A 98 -14.15 -8.83 -20.09
N ASN A 99 -14.51 -9.62 -19.08
CA ASN A 99 -15.72 -10.43 -19.07
C ASN A 99 -16.98 -9.68 -18.61
N TYR A 100 -16.87 -8.38 -18.34
CA TYR A 100 -18.01 -7.53 -18.00
C TYR A 100 -18.55 -6.84 -19.25
N ASP A 101 -19.72 -7.30 -19.72
CA ASP A 101 -20.44 -6.67 -20.84
C ASP A 101 -21.04 -5.31 -20.44
N ASP A 102 -21.51 -5.19 -19.20
CA ASP A 102 -22.04 -3.96 -18.64
C ASP A 102 -20.92 -3.06 -18.11
N ILE A 103 -20.89 -1.82 -18.59
CA ILE A 103 -19.83 -0.85 -18.25
C ILE A 103 -19.85 -0.49 -16.77
N ASP A 104 -21.02 -0.37 -16.16
CA ASP A 104 -21.13 0.09 -14.76
C ASP A 104 -20.75 -1.04 -13.80
N ALA A 105 -21.15 -2.28 -14.10
CA ALA A 105 -20.68 -3.47 -13.39
C ALA A 105 -19.15 -3.61 -13.47
N ARG A 106 -18.54 -3.31 -14.63
CA ARG A 106 -17.07 -3.30 -14.76
C ARG A 106 -16.42 -2.24 -13.88
N LYS A 107 -16.95 -1.02 -13.87
CA LYS A 107 -16.44 0.07 -13.04
C LYS A 107 -16.53 -0.27 -11.56
N GLU A 108 -17.67 -0.81 -11.13
CA GLU A 108 -17.88 -1.27 -9.76
C GLU A 108 -16.85 -2.34 -9.37
N ALA A 109 -16.68 -3.38 -10.20
CA ALA A 109 -15.68 -4.41 -9.96
C ALA A 109 -14.26 -3.83 -9.90
N PHE A 110 -13.95 -2.87 -10.77
CA PHE A 110 -12.66 -2.18 -10.79
C PHE A 110 -12.42 -1.40 -9.50
N PHE A 111 -13.37 -0.54 -9.10
CA PHE A 111 -13.24 0.24 -7.88
C PHE A 111 -13.24 -0.62 -6.62
N GLY A 112 -14.11 -1.63 -6.55
CA GLY A 112 -14.17 -2.58 -5.44
C GLY A 112 -12.87 -3.39 -5.26
N TYR A 113 -12.14 -3.63 -6.33
CA TYR A 113 -10.83 -4.28 -6.27
C TYR A 113 -9.71 -3.32 -5.84
N PHE A 114 -9.66 -2.09 -6.38
CA PHE A 114 -8.54 -1.17 -6.14
C PHE A 114 -8.68 -0.33 -4.86
N LEU A 115 -9.90 0.01 -4.44
CA LEU A 115 -10.14 0.81 -3.23
C LEU A 115 -9.44 0.22 -2.00
N PRO A 116 -9.63 -1.07 -1.63
CA PRO A 116 -8.97 -1.63 -0.44
C PRO A 116 -7.44 -1.66 -0.55
N LEU A 117 -6.88 -1.75 -1.77
CA LEU A 117 -5.42 -1.68 -1.96
C LEU A 117 -4.87 -0.28 -1.69
N VAL A 118 -5.60 0.75 -2.10
CA VAL A 118 -5.24 2.15 -1.86
C VAL A 118 -5.41 2.49 -0.37
N GLU A 119 -6.53 2.09 0.24
CA GLU A 119 -6.81 2.32 1.67
C GLU A 119 -5.76 1.64 2.56
N MET A 120 -5.45 0.36 2.30
CA MET A 120 -4.40 -0.36 3.04
C MET A 120 -3.07 0.38 2.95
N ARG A 121 -2.70 0.86 1.77
CA ARG A 121 -1.44 1.60 1.60
C ARG A 121 -1.46 2.96 2.31
N ASN A 122 -2.59 3.66 2.31
CA ASN A 122 -2.76 4.91 3.04
C ASN A 122 -2.69 4.68 4.56
N GLU A 123 -3.29 3.62 5.08
CA GLU A 123 -3.18 3.26 6.50
C GLU A 123 -1.74 3.01 6.93
N GLU A 124 -0.95 2.28 6.12
CA GLU A 124 0.48 2.08 6.38
C GLU A 124 1.24 3.42 6.43
N ILE A 125 0.92 4.33 5.51
CA ILE A 125 1.53 5.67 5.47
C ILE A 125 1.12 6.50 6.69
N LEU A 126 -0.14 6.45 7.13
CA LEU A 126 -0.59 7.17 8.33
C LEU A 126 0.07 6.65 9.60
N LYS A 127 0.22 5.32 9.73
CA LYS A 127 0.98 4.70 10.84
C LYS A 127 2.43 5.16 10.85
N LEU A 128 3.08 5.16 9.69
CA LEU A 128 4.44 5.64 9.52
C LEU A 128 4.57 7.15 9.83
N ARG A 129 3.61 7.96 9.37
CA ARG A 129 3.56 9.40 9.65
C ARG A 129 3.43 9.66 11.15
N ALA A 130 2.55 8.94 11.85
CA ALA A 130 2.39 9.04 13.29
C ALA A 130 3.67 8.62 14.05
N GLU A 131 4.38 7.59 13.57
CA GLU A 131 5.72 7.23 14.08
C GLU A 131 6.69 8.41 13.90
N LEU A 132 6.76 9.00 12.70
CA LEU A 132 7.65 10.12 12.41
C LEU A 132 7.36 11.36 13.24
N LEU A 133 6.10 11.71 13.47
CA LEU A 133 5.73 12.85 14.32
C LEU A 133 6.26 12.65 15.74
N ARG A 134 6.07 11.46 16.33
CA ARG A 134 6.60 11.13 17.67
C ARG A 134 8.12 11.17 17.74
N LEU A 135 8.81 10.74 16.67
CA LEU A 135 10.27 10.79 16.59
C LEU A 135 10.76 12.22 16.42
N ARG A 136 10.07 13.05 15.64
CA ARG A 136 10.36 14.48 15.47
C ARG A 136 10.25 15.22 16.80
N ASP A 137 9.21 14.96 17.58
CA ASP A 137 9.01 15.61 18.90
C ASP A 137 10.13 15.29 19.89
N ASN A 138 10.87 14.20 19.67
CA ASN A 138 12.00 13.77 20.50
C ASN A 138 13.31 13.70 19.70
N MET A 139 13.47 14.53 18.65
CA MET A 139 14.59 14.40 17.71
C MET A 139 15.97 14.55 18.36
N ASP A 140 16.06 15.26 19.49
CA ASP A 140 17.29 15.48 20.25
C ASP A 140 17.73 14.26 21.09
N ASP A 141 16.85 13.28 21.32
CA ASP A 141 17.11 12.10 22.16
C ASP A 141 16.84 10.77 21.42
N LEU A 142 17.02 10.78 20.09
CA LEU A 142 16.85 9.57 19.30
C LEU A 142 18.01 8.58 19.52
N SER A 143 17.68 7.32 19.80
CA SER A 143 18.65 6.23 19.77
C SER A 143 19.27 6.08 18.38
N GLY A 144 20.50 5.56 18.29
CA GLY A 144 21.14 5.32 16.98
C GLY A 144 20.34 4.39 16.05
N ARG A 145 19.46 3.53 16.58
CA ARG A 145 18.54 2.72 15.77
C ARG A 145 17.43 3.58 15.16
N GLN A 146 16.84 4.49 15.94
CA GLN A 146 15.82 5.42 15.45
C GLN A 146 16.42 6.35 14.39
N GLN A 147 17.61 6.91 14.64
CA GLN A 147 18.30 7.77 13.67
C GLN A 147 18.51 7.07 12.32
N ARG A 148 19.03 5.84 12.33
CA ARG A 148 19.20 5.04 11.10
C ARG A 148 17.88 4.73 10.41
N ARG A 149 16.81 4.44 11.17
CA ARG A 149 15.49 4.16 10.60
C ARG A 149 14.89 5.37 9.91
N VAL A 150 15.00 6.56 10.51
CA VAL A 150 14.52 7.81 9.90
C VAL A 150 15.35 8.18 8.67
N ALA A 151 16.68 8.05 8.75
CA ALA A 151 17.56 8.30 7.61
C ALA A 151 17.26 7.36 6.43
N GLN A 152 17.05 6.06 6.69
CA GLN A 152 16.64 5.11 5.65
C GLN A 152 15.29 5.51 5.04
N LEU A 153 14.33 5.93 5.88
CA LEU A 153 13.05 6.35 5.37
C LEU A 153 13.16 7.60 4.49
N ALA A 154 13.99 8.56 4.89
CA ALA A 154 14.27 9.76 4.11
C ALA A 154 14.88 9.39 2.73
N GLU A 155 15.87 8.50 2.71
CA GLU A 155 16.45 7.97 1.48
C GLU A 155 15.39 7.29 0.62
N ASP A 156 14.58 6.39 1.19
CA ASP A 156 13.54 5.70 0.44
C ASP A 156 12.60 6.73 -0.20
N TYR A 157 12.31 7.85 0.48
CA TYR A 157 11.44 8.94 0.02
C TYR A 157 12.20 9.96 -0.84
N ASP A 158 13.36 9.62 -1.39
CA ASP A 158 14.23 10.42 -2.27
C ASP A 158 14.73 11.74 -1.64
N ILE A 159 15.10 11.71 -0.35
CA ILE A 159 15.75 12.82 0.37
C ILE A 159 17.21 12.43 0.64
N GLU A 160 18.13 12.85 -0.24
CA GLU A 160 19.53 12.39 -0.24
C GLU A 160 20.40 12.98 0.87
N ALA A 161 20.05 14.16 1.41
CA ALA A 161 20.87 14.92 2.36
C ALA A 161 20.19 15.12 3.72
N PHE A 162 19.43 14.13 4.18
CA PHE A 162 18.67 14.22 5.42
C PHE A 162 19.57 14.29 6.67
N ALA A 163 19.40 15.33 7.48
CA ALA A 163 20.08 15.54 8.75
C ALA A 163 19.10 15.50 9.92
N ILE A 164 19.39 14.65 10.91
CA ILE A 164 18.54 14.45 12.11
C ILE A 164 18.34 15.75 12.89
N ASN A 165 19.36 16.61 12.94
CA ASN A 165 19.38 17.85 13.69
C ASN A 165 18.84 19.06 12.90
N GLU A 166 18.34 18.87 11.68
CA GLU A 166 17.80 19.94 10.83
C GLU A 166 16.27 19.85 10.76
N PRO A 167 15.52 20.72 11.48
CA PRO A 167 14.05 20.65 11.52
C PRO A 167 13.39 20.70 10.13
N GLY A 168 13.98 21.41 9.18
CA GLY A 168 13.46 21.53 7.81
C GLY A 168 13.49 20.21 7.02
N ASP A 169 14.42 19.30 7.35
CA ASP A 169 14.48 17.98 6.73
C ASP A 169 13.35 17.08 7.22
N TRP A 170 12.99 17.20 8.51
CA TRP A 170 11.81 16.55 9.07
C TRP A 170 10.51 17.07 8.46
N ASP A 171 10.40 18.39 8.24
CA ASP A 171 9.26 18.98 7.53
C ASP A 171 9.13 18.45 6.11
N THR A 172 10.26 18.31 5.41
CA THR A 172 10.30 17.75 4.05
C THR A 172 9.88 16.28 4.06
N LEU A 173 10.42 15.48 4.98
CA LEU A 173 10.08 14.06 5.12
C LEU A 173 8.60 13.88 5.44
N LEU A 174 8.07 14.61 6.42
CA LEU A 174 6.65 14.57 6.75
C LEU A 174 5.80 14.99 5.55
N ARG A 175 6.16 16.02 4.79
CA ARG A 175 5.39 16.40 3.59
C ARG A 175 5.32 15.29 2.53
N ARG A 176 6.37 14.48 2.44
CA ARG A 176 6.46 13.31 1.55
C ARG A 176 5.70 12.10 2.11
N VAL A 177 5.75 11.85 3.42
CA VAL A 177 5.08 10.73 4.09
C VAL A 177 3.62 11.07 4.40
N ASP A 178 2.78 11.04 3.37
CA ASP A 178 1.36 11.35 3.50
C ASP A 178 0.48 10.64 2.47
N VAL A 179 -0.81 10.57 2.72
CA VAL A 179 -1.80 9.80 1.96
C VAL A 179 -2.02 10.34 0.56
N VAL A 180 -2.44 9.47 -0.36
CA VAL A 180 -3.00 9.87 -1.65
C VAL A 180 -4.51 9.57 -1.62
N PRO A 181 -5.39 10.55 -1.86
CA PRO A 181 -6.84 10.34 -1.76
C PRO A 181 -7.32 9.20 -2.67
N PRO A 182 -8.16 8.27 -2.16
CA PRO A 182 -8.71 7.18 -2.96
C PRO A 182 -9.33 7.63 -4.28
N SER A 183 -10.06 8.75 -4.29
CA SER A 183 -10.69 9.26 -5.51
C SER A 183 -9.68 9.53 -6.62
N LEU A 184 -8.53 10.11 -6.27
CA LEU A 184 -7.45 10.41 -7.21
C LEU A 184 -6.79 9.14 -7.74
N ALA A 185 -6.46 8.21 -6.82
CA ALA A 185 -5.81 6.96 -7.16
C ALA A 185 -6.69 6.10 -8.08
N LEU A 186 -7.98 5.98 -7.78
CA LEU A 186 -8.95 5.22 -8.56
C LEU A 186 -9.19 5.84 -9.94
N ALA A 187 -9.34 7.16 -10.02
CA ALA A 187 -9.50 7.85 -11.30
C ALA A 187 -8.27 7.67 -12.19
N GLN A 188 -7.06 7.81 -11.63
CA GLN A 188 -5.83 7.58 -12.40
C GLN A 188 -5.67 6.12 -12.81
N ALA A 189 -5.92 5.16 -11.91
CA ALA A 189 -5.85 3.74 -12.25
C ALA A 189 -6.80 3.40 -13.40
N ALA A 190 -8.04 3.87 -13.35
CA ALA A 190 -9.03 3.66 -14.40
C ALA A 190 -8.61 4.31 -15.72
N ASN A 191 -8.11 5.55 -15.69
CA ASN A 191 -7.68 6.27 -16.88
C ASN A 191 -6.46 5.61 -17.55
N GLU A 192 -5.42 5.32 -16.79
CA GLU A 192 -4.14 4.80 -17.30
C GLU A 192 -4.24 3.34 -17.76
N SER A 193 -5.11 2.54 -17.12
CA SER A 193 -5.30 1.13 -17.49
C SER A 193 -6.45 0.90 -18.47
N GLY A 194 -7.24 1.94 -18.81
CA GLY A 194 -8.47 1.79 -19.57
C GLY A 194 -9.46 0.86 -18.85
N TRP A 195 -9.70 1.08 -17.55
CA TRP A 195 -10.52 0.22 -16.69
C TRP A 195 -10.00 -1.23 -16.58
N GLY A 196 -8.67 -1.39 -16.56
CA GLY A 196 -8.00 -2.68 -16.43
C GLY A 196 -7.88 -3.48 -17.72
N LEU A 197 -8.29 -2.94 -18.86
CA LEU A 197 -8.28 -3.65 -20.15
C LEU A 197 -6.97 -3.52 -20.92
N SER A 198 -6.10 -2.59 -20.52
CA SER A 198 -4.80 -2.40 -21.16
C SER A 198 -3.94 -3.66 -21.07
N ARG A 199 -3.25 -4.02 -22.15
CA ARG A 199 -2.22 -5.07 -22.17
C ARG A 199 -1.22 -4.92 -21.03
N PHE A 200 -0.81 -3.70 -20.71
CA PHE A 200 0.15 -3.45 -19.63
C PHE A 200 -0.43 -3.70 -18.23
N ALA A 201 -1.75 -3.53 -18.07
CA ALA A 201 -2.45 -3.88 -16.85
C ALA A 201 -2.62 -5.40 -16.72
N LEU A 202 -3.07 -6.06 -17.80
CA LEU A 202 -3.34 -7.50 -17.83
C LEU A 202 -2.07 -8.35 -17.71
N GLU A 203 -1.01 -8.02 -18.45
CA GLU A 203 0.22 -8.80 -18.47
C GLU A 203 1.26 -8.31 -17.45
N GLY A 204 1.25 -7.02 -17.14
CA GLY A 204 2.30 -6.37 -16.34
C GLY A 204 1.83 -5.82 -15.00
N ASN A 205 0.55 -5.97 -14.64
CA ASN A 205 -0.04 -5.33 -13.47
C ASN A 205 0.24 -3.81 -13.40
N ASN A 206 0.44 -3.14 -14.54
CA ASN A 206 0.76 -1.72 -14.58
C ASN A 206 -0.50 -0.89 -14.82
N TYR A 207 -1.18 -0.57 -13.73
CA TYR A 207 -2.45 0.16 -13.75
C TYR A 207 -2.28 1.68 -13.82
N PHE A 208 -1.04 2.18 -13.72
CA PHE A 208 -0.74 3.60 -13.58
C PHE A 208 0.21 4.13 -14.67
N GLY A 209 0.55 3.31 -15.66
CA GLY A 209 1.38 3.72 -16.79
C GLY A 209 2.85 4.00 -16.44
N HIS A 210 3.41 3.31 -15.43
CA HIS A 210 4.80 3.53 -15.02
C HIS A 210 5.79 3.10 -16.10
N TRP A 211 6.65 4.02 -16.50
CA TRP A 211 7.82 3.72 -17.33
C TRP A 211 8.97 3.21 -16.47
N CYS A 212 9.81 2.38 -17.07
CA CYS A 212 11.10 1.99 -16.53
C CYS A 212 12.16 2.03 -17.65
N TYR A 213 13.43 2.19 -17.27
CA TYR A 213 14.51 2.55 -18.19
C TYR A 213 15.70 1.58 -18.13
N VAL A 214 15.51 0.43 -17.49
CA VAL A 214 16.46 -0.67 -17.43
C VAL A 214 15.97 -1.74 -18.39
N GLU A 215 16.83 -2.26 -19.27
CA GLU A 215 16.40 -3.30 -20.20
C GLU A 215 15.87 -4.53 -19.44
N GLY A 216 14.68 -5.02 -19.81
CA GLY A 216 14.02 -6.15 -19.17
C GLY A 216 13.29 -5.82 -17.86
N CYS A 217 13.08 -4.53 -17.55
CA CYS A 217 12.31 -4.11 -16.38
C CYS A 217 10.78 -4.23 -16.57
N GLY A 218 10.32 -4.47 -17.80
CA GLY A 218 8.90 -4.69 -18.04
C GLY A 218 8.57 -5.06 -19.48
N LEU A 219 7.46 -4.53 -19.97
CA LEU A 219 6.89 -4.82 -21.27
C LEU A 219 7.35 -3.77 -22.28
N VAL A 220 7.89 -4.23 -23.40
CA VAL A 220 8.25 -3.35 -24.53
C VAL A 220 6.96 -2.89 -25.23
N PRO A 221 6.76 -1.57 -25.43
CA PRO A 221 5.65 -1.08 -26.25
C PRO A 221 5.80 -1.48 -27.72
N ASP A 222 4.73 -1.95 -28.34
CA ASP A 222 4.74 -2.35 -29.76
C ASP A 222 5.09 -1.18 -30.69
N SER A 223 4.75 0.05 -30.28
CA SER A 223 5.01 1.29 -31.02
C SER A 223 6.24 2.05 -30.53
N ARG A 224 7.19 1.39 -29.83
CA ARG A 224 8.38 2.06 -29.29
C ARG A 224 9.23 2.65 -30.41
N PRO A 225 9.51 3.98 -30.42
CA PRO A 225 10.37 4.59 -31.44
C PRO A 225 11.76 3.96 -31.47
N ALA A 226 12.36 3.87 -32.66
CA ALA A 226 13.72 3.37 -32.81
C ALA A 226 14.70 4.16 -31.92
N GLY A 227 15.50 3.46 -31.12
CA GLY A 227 16.48 4.06 -30.21
C GLY A 227 15.93 4.43 -28.81
N ALA A 228 14.62 4.34 -28.57
CA ALA A 228 14.08 4.48 -27.22
C ALA A 228 14.39 3.23 -26.37
N ARG A 229 14.86 3.46 -25.14
CA ARG A 229 15.20 2.39 -24.18
C ARG A 229 14.17 2.20 -23.07
N HIS A 230 13.10 2.98 -23.07
CA HIS A 230 12.05 2.83 -22.07
C HIS A 230 11.21 1.58 -22.35
N GLU A 231 10.77 0.95 -21.27
CA GLU A 231 9.78 -0.12 -21.21
C GLU A 231 8.66 0.33 -20.27
N VAL A 232 7.50 -0.32 -20.35
CA VAL A 232 6.42 -0.12 -19.38
C VAL A 232 6.64 -1.13 -18.26
N ALA A 233 6.87 -0.64 -17.05
CA ALA A 233 7.22 -1.49 -15.90
C ALA A 233 6.22 -2.64 -15.73
N ALA A 234 6.72 -3.82 -15.37
CA ALA A 234 5.89 -4.91 -14.90
C ALA A 234 6.00 -5.03 -13.37
N PHE A 235 4.90 -5.42 -12.74
CA PHE A 235 4.82 -5.58 -11.30
C PHE A 235 4.35 -7.00 -10.96
N ASP A 236 4.86 -7.51 -9.84
CA ASP A 236 4.50 -8.83 -9.32
C ASP A 236 3.02 -8.92 -8.96
N SER A 237 2.39 -7.78 -8.66
CA SER A 237 0.96 -7.69 -8.32
C SER A 237 0.36 -6.30 -8.52
N PRO A 238 -0.98 -6.17 -8.61
CA PRO A 238 -1.66 -4.87 -8.60
C PRO A 238 -1.35 -4.05 -7.34
N ALA A 239 -1.18 -4.70 -6.18
CA ALA A 239 -0.80 -4.02 -4.94
C ALA A 239 0.58 -3.34 -5.04
N GLN A 240 1.55 -3.98 -5.69
CA GLN A 240 2.87 -3.39 -5.94
C GLN A 240 2.78 -2.20 -6.91
N SER A 241 1.87 -2.26 -7.88
CA SER A 241 1.56 -1.13 -8.78
C SER A 241 1.02 0.09 -8.01
N VAL A 242 0.06 -0.13 -7.11
CA VAL A 242 -0.51 0.90 -6.22
C VAL A 242 0.58 1.48 -5.32
N GLN A 243 1.41 0.62 -4.71
CA GLN A 243 2.53 1.04 -3.89
C GLN A 243 3.51 1.93 -4.67
N ARG A 244 3.88 1.54 -5.90
CA ARG A 244 4.79 2.30 -6.75
C ARG A 244 4.18 3.64 -7.15
N TYR A 245 2.90 3.67 -7.50
CA TYR A 245 2.17 4.89 -7.83
C TYR A 245 2.14 5.88 -6.66
N ILE A 246 1.72 5.43 -5.47
CA ILE A 246 1.65 6.29 -4.29
C ILE A 246 3.04 6.79 -3.91
N ARG A 247 4.07 5.93 -3.99
CA ARG A 247 5.46 6.34 -3.72
C ARG A 247 5.92 7.41 -4.71
N ASN A 248 5.64 7.25 -6.01
CA ASN A 248 6.00 8.22 -7.04
C ASN A 248 5.41 9.61 -6.75
N LEU A 249 4.12 9.71 -6.42
CA LEU A 249 3.51 11.00 -6.05
C LEU A 249 4.11 11.59 -4.77
N ASN A 250 4.50 10.72 -3.84
CA ASN A 250 5.05 11.11 -2.56
C ASN A 250 6.53 11.51 -2.57
N SER A 251 7.32 11.12 -3.57
CA SER A 251 8.75 11.43 -3.60
C SER A 251 9.20 12.25 -4.80
N HIS A 252 8.70 11.96 -6.00
CA HIS A 252 9.25 12.52 -7.22
C HIS A 252 9.04 14.04 -7.30
N GLU A 253 10.05 14.77 -7.80
CA GLU A 253 10.08 16.25 -7.81
C GLU A 253 8.92 16.86 -8.62
N ALA A 254 8.51 16.20 -9.70
CA ALA A 254 7.41 16.66 -10.55
C ALA A 254 6.06 16.83 -9.82
N TYR A 255 5.89 16.22 -8.64
CA TYR A 255 4.67 16.29 -7.83
C TYR A 255 4.86 17.09 -6.54
N ARG A 256 5.90 17.95 -6.48
CA ARG A 256 6.13 18.84 -5.34
C ARG A 256 4.89 19.69 -5.02
N ASP A 257 4.25 20.27 -6.03
CA ASP A 257 3.09 21.15 -5.84
C ASP A 257 1.88 20.40 -5.28
N LEU A 258 1.67 19.14 -5.70
CA LEU A 258 0.67 18.25 -5.11
C LEU A 258 0.92 18.10 -3.59
N ARG A 259 2.18 17.85 -3.21
CA ARG A 259 2.55 17.66 -1.79
C ARG A 259 2.47 18.95 -0.98
N VAL A 260 2.75 20.10 -1.59
CA VAL A 260 2.58 21.42 -0.96
C VAL A 260 1.10 21.65 -0.66
N LYS A 261 0.23 21.54 -1.66
CA LYS A 261 -1.23 21.70 -1.49
C LYS A 261 -1.78 20.73 -0.44
N ARG A 262 -1.33 19.47 -0.45
CA ARG A 262 -1.72 18.48 0.58
C ARG A 262 -1.28 18.88 1.99
N SER A 263 -0.09 19.46 2.15
CA SER A 263 0.38 19.99 3.44
C SER A 263 -0.49 21.12 3.93
N GLU A 264 -0.85 22.05 3.04
CA GLU A 264 -1.72 23.20 3.36
C GLU A 264 -3.10 22.74 3.84
N LEU A 265 -3.73 21.80 3.13
CA LEU A 265 -5.02 21.22 3.54
C LEU A 265 -4.91 20.60 4.94
N ARG A 266 -3.84 19.85 5.20
CA ARG A 266 -3.61 19.20 6.49
C ARG A 266 -3.38 20.19 7.63
N GLU A 267 -2.59 21.25 7.39
CA GLU A 267 -2.31 22.30 8.37
C GLU A 267 -3.57 23.10 8.74
N ASN A 268 -4.55 23.16 7.83
CA ASN A 268 -5.83 23.83 8.03
C ASN A 268 -6.96 22.89 8.50
N ASP A 269 -6.67 21.62 8.80
CA ASP A 269 -7.66 20.58 9.11
C ASP A 269 -8.75 20.40 8.01
N GLU A 270 -8.43 20.72 6.77
CA GLU A 270 -9.30 20.57 5.60
C GLU A 270 -9.19 19.16 5.01
N LEU A 271 -10.30 18.68 4.44
CA LEU A 271 -10.35 17.35 3.82
C LEU A 271 -9.40 17.27 2.62
N ILE A 272 -8.47 16.31 2.66
CA ILE A 272 -7.56 16.05 1.55
C ILE A 272 -8.28 15.23 0.47
N THR A 273 -8.76 15.89 -0.58
CA THR A 273 -9.50 15.23 -1.68
C THR A 273 -8.72 15.15 -2.99
N GLY A 274 -9.11 14.22 -3.86
CA GLY A 274 -8.54 14.14 -5.19
C GLY A 274 -8.80 15.39 -6.04
N LEU A 275 -9.96 16.05 -5.87
CA LEU A 275 -10.30 17.28 -6.59
C LEU A 275 -9.37 18.45 -6.24
N GLU A 276 -8.93 18.53 -4.99
CA GLU A 276 -7.95 19.54 -4.54
C GLU A 276 -6.55 19.23 -5.06
N LEU A 277 -6.15 17.95 -5.09
CA LEU A 277 -4.77 17.56 -5.42
C LEU A 277 -4.50 17.38 -6.91
N VAL A 278 -5.53 17.18 -7.74
CA VAL A 278 -5.40 16.85 -9.17
C VAL A 278 -4.61 17.89 -9.96
N GLU A 279 -4.63 19.17 -9.57
CA GLU A 279 -3.89 20.22 -10.27
C GLU A 279 -2.38 19.98 -10.24
N GLY A 280 -1.87 19.37 -9.17
CA GLY A 280 -0.45 19.04 -9.01
C GLY A 280 0.02 17.87 -9.89
N LEU A 281 -0.83 17.29 -10.73
CA LEU A 281 -0.51 16.20 -11.65
C LEU A 281 -0.20 16.66 -13.08
N ALA A 282 0.00 17.96 -13.32
CA ALA A 282 0.22 18.50 -14.66
C ALA A 282 1.41 17.83 -15.40
N GLN A 283 2.42 17.36 -14.68
CA GLN A 283 3.57 16.65 -15.25
C GLN A 283 3.42 15.13 -15.32
N TYR A 284 2.31 14.57 -14.84
CA TYR A 284 2.03 13.13 -14.94
C TYR A 284 1.83 12.70 -16.39
N SER A 285 1.16 13.55 -17.18
CA SER A 285 0.83 13.30 -18.58
C SER A 285 1.34 14.43 -19.47
N GLN A 286 1.83 14.07 -20.66
CA GLN A 286 2.19 15.05 -21.69
C GLN A 286 0.99 15.89 -22.16
N ARG A 287 -0.23 15.43 -21.89
CA ARG A 287 -1.48 16.15 -22.16
C ARG A 287 -1.71 17.32 -21.18
N GLY A 288 -0.96 17.39 -20.08
CA GLY A 288 -0.99 18.48 -19.10
C GLY A 288 -2.41 18.79 -18.64
N GLN A 289 -2.86 20.04 -18.83
CA GLN A 289 -4.18 20.50 -18.40
C GLN A 289 -5.37 19.71 -18.97
N ALA A 290 -5.24 19.12 -20.16
CA ALA A 290 -6.31 18.27 -20.69
C ALA A 290 -6.49 16.99 -19.87
N TYR A 291 -5.39 16.44 -19.34
CA TYR A 291 -5.41 15.30 -18.44
C TYR A 291 -6.02 15.65 -17.08
N ILE A 292 -5.67 16.83 -16.52
CA ILE A 292 -6.28 17.31 -15.27
C ILE A 292 -7.81 17.43 -15.38
N ARG A 293 -8.32 17.97 -16.49
CA ARG A 293 -9.77 18.08 -16.73
C ARG A 293 -10.45 16.71 -16.85
N GLU A 294 -9.79 15.75 -17.48
CA GLU A 294 -10.31 14.38 -17.58
C GLU A 294 -10.41 13.71 -16.21
N LEU A 295 -9.36 13.80 -15.39
CA LEU A 295 -9.40 13.26 -14.04
C LEU A 295 -10.48 13.92 -13.17
N ARG A 296 -10.61 15.25 -13.21
CA ARG A 296 -11.71 15.96 -12.52
C ARG A 296 -13.08 15.47 -12.96
N SER A 297 -13.26 15.25 -14.27
CA SER A 297 -14.50 14.71 -14.81
C SER A 297 -14.74 13.28 -14.34
N MET A 298 -13.72 12.42 -14.32
CA MET A 298 -13.86 11.04 -13.86
C MET A 298 -14.20 10.96 -12.37
N ILE A 299 -13.55 11.77 -11.54
CA ILE A 299 -13.83 11.82 -10.10
C ILE A 299 -15.29 12.22 -9.88
N ARG A 300 -15.76 13.31 -10.50
CA ARG A 300 -17.14 13.79 -10.32
C ARG A 300 -18.19 12.86 -10.93
N PHE A 301 -17.93 12.34 -12.13
CA PHE A 301 -18.90 11.52 -12.85
C PHE A 301 -19.16 10.19 -12.16
N ASN A 302 -18.13 9.61 -11.54
CA ASN A 302 -18.25 8.36 -10.81
C ASN A 302 -18.36 8.58 -9.28
N GLU A 303 -18.61 9.82 -8.84
CA GLU A 303 -18.81 10.20 -7.43
C GLU A 303 -17.68 9.66 -6.50
N LEU A 304 -16.44 9.68 -6.97
CA LEU A 304 -15.32 9.06 -6.24
C LEU A 304 -14.88 9.86 -5.02
N ASP A 305 -15.22 11.14 -4.95
CA ASP A 305 -14.88 12.04 -3.85
C ASP A 305 -15.47 11.61 -2.51
N VAL A 306 -16.60 10.89 -2.52
CA VAL A 306 -17.19 10.29 -1.30
C VAL A 306 -16.29 9.24 -0.65
N LEU A 307 -15.28 8.73 -1.37
CA LEU A 307 -14.32 7.74 -0.90
C LEU A 307 -13.10 8.39 -0.21
N ASP A 308 -12.96 9.72 -0.30
CA ASP A 308 -11.85 10.44 0.34
C ASP A 308 -12.07 10.62 1.85
N GLU A 309 -13.30 10.51 2.31
CA GLU A 309 -13.68 10.41 3.72
C GLU A 309 -13.36 8.99 4.25
N SER A 310 -12.08 8.63 4.31
CA SER A 310 -11.71 7.30 4.77
C SER A 310 -11.95 7.15 6.29
N PRO A 311 -12.56 6.03 6.75
CA PRO A 311 -12.82 5.75 8.17
C PRO A 311 -11.55 5.55 9.03
N ALA A 312 -10.34 5.65 8.46
CA ALA A 312 -9.06 5.64 9.18
C ALA A 312 -8.80 6.88 10.06
N ALA A 313 -9.84 7.66 10.35
CA ALA A 313 -9.83 8.84 11.22
C ALA A 313 -9.34 8.55 12.66
N ASP A 314 -9.24 7.28 13.08
CA ASP A 314 -8.81 6.91 14.43
C ASP A 314 -7.31 7.16 14.70
N VAL A 315 -6.45 7.29 13.68
CA VAL A 315 -4.99 7.46 13.88
C VAL A 315 -4.51 8.90 13.63
N LEU A 316 -4.97 9.53 12.54
CA LEU A 316 -4.77 10.94 12.21
C LEU A 316 -5.93 11.35 11.28
N PRO A 317 -6.82 12.28 11.67
CA PRO A 317 -7.94 12.66 10.82
C PRO A 317 -7.44 13.28 9.50
N LEU A 318 -8.18 13.01 8.41
CA LEU A 318 -7.93 13.60 7.10
C LEU A 318 -8.50 15.02 6.95
N GLY A 319 -9.03 15.59 8.04
CA GLY A 319 -9.83 16.81 8.08
C GLY A 319 -11.32 16.53 8.20
N THR A 320 -12.14 17.59 8.31
CA THR A 320 -13.61 17.51 8.28
C THR A 320 -14.17 18.42 7.19
N HIS A 321 -15.32 18.08 6.60
CA HIS A 321 -15.99 18.98 5.66
C HIS A 321 -16.27 20.34 6.32
N THR A 322 -15.65 21.40 5.81
CA THR A 322 -16.14 22.76 6.01
C THR A 322 -17.33 22.94 5.06
N SER A 323 -18.53 22.67 5.57
CA SER A 323 -19.76 23.05 4.89
C SER A 323 -19.79 24.58 4.73
N GLN A 324 -19.62 25.06 3.50
CA GLN A 324 -20.07 26.39 3.07
C GLN A 324 -21.17 26.25 2.03
#